data_AF-A0A484NCG2-F1
#
_entry.id   AF-A0A484NCG2-F1
#
_cell.length_a   1.000
_cell.length_b   1.000
_cell.length_c   1.000
_cell.angle_alpha   90.00
_cell.angle_beta   90.00
_cell.angle_gamma   90.00
#
_symmetry.space_group_name_H-M   'P 1'
#
loop_
_entity.id
_entity.type
_entity.pdbx_description
1 polymer ?
#
loop_
_entity_poly.entity_id
_entity_poly.type
_entity_poly.pdbx_seq_one_letter_code
_entity_poly.pdbx_strand_id
1 'polypeptide(L)'
;MESTCARSNLPHIPSSISKCTLRSRAIPSAAAAFSKGFSRSITISSGASRRRCHAASVVRCQSSRRPDYSPNRISDPKYVRIFDTTLRDGEQSPGATMTTKEKLYVARQLAKLGVDVIEAGFPAASLADLEAVRVIAEEVGCGEGDDVPVICGLARCSKNDIDKAWEAVKHAKKPRIHTFIATSEIHMKAKLKMTKEQVMEKAISMVSYARSLGCPDVEFSPEDAGRSDREFLYQILGEVIRAGATTLNIPDTVGYTIPSEFGQLIADIKANTPGIENVIISTHCHNDLGLATANTLAGACAGARQLEVTINGIGERAGNASLEEVVMALKCRGEHVLGGLYTGTNTQNIMMTSKMVEEYTGLHVQPHKAIVGSNAFAHESGIHQDGMLKHKNTYEIISPQDIGLRRENESGIVLGKLSGRHALQAKIMELGYEIEGKELEDLFWRFKSVAEMKKKVTDEDVIALVSDEVFQPQVFWRLGDVQVTCGSLGLSTATVKLFDADGEEHVACSVGTGPVDAAYKAVDLIAKVPVTLLEYSMNAVTEGIDAIATTRVLIRENSTSTHVVTDENANRSYSGTGAAMDIVISSVRAYVGALNKMLGFQKLVSRFNKTEESSVV
;
A
#
# COMPACT_ATOMS: atom_id res chain seq x y z
N MET A 1 -12.21 53.22 -2.00
CA MET A 1 -12.29 54.67 -2.27
C MET A 1 -10.89 55.23 -2.09
N GLU A 2 -10.12 55.19 -3.19
CA GLU A 2 -9.62 56.36 -3.95
C GLU A 2 -8.27 56.85 -3.41
N SER A 3 -7.15 56.39 -4.00
CA SER A 3 -6.42 57.00 -5.14
C SER A 3 -5.75 58.33 -4.76
N THR A 4 -4.42 58.40 -4.76
CA THR A 4 -3.70 59.09 -5.84
C THR A 4 -2.21 58.70 -5.92
N CYS A 5 -1.68 58.99 -7.11
CA CYS A 5 -0.51 58.44 -7.79
C CYS A 5 0.71 59.37 -7.69
N ALA A 6 1.94 58.83 -7.67
CA ALA A 6 3.13 59.53 -8.13
C ALA A 6 4.18 58.54 -8.67
N ARG A 7 4.55 58.74 -9.95
CA ARG A 7 5.56 57.99 -10.72
C ARG A 7 6.96 58.61 -10.53
N SER A 8 8.02 57.80 -10.61
CA SER A 8 9.23 58.15 -11.39
C SER A 8 10.15 56.94 -11.66
N ASN A 9 10.38 56.74 -12.97
CA ASN A 9 11.60 56.39 -13.71
C ASN A 9 12.47 55.15 -13.34
N LEU A 10 12.39 54.14 -14.21
CA LEU A 10 13.42 53.11 -14.46
C LEU A 10 13.89 53.21 -15.93
N PRO A 11 15.18 53.01 -16.26
CA PRO A 11 15.67 52.99 -17.63
C PRO A 11 15.68 51.59 -18.27
N HIS A 12 15.62 51.60 -19.60
CA HIS A 12 15.48 50.51 -20.57
C HIS A 12 16.54 49.39 -20.52
N ILE A 13 16.10 48.16 -20.79
CA ILE A 13 16.91 46.98 -21.14
C ILE A 13 16.61 46.61 -22.61
N PRO A 14 17.62 46.44 -23.50
CA PRO A 14 17.37 46.00 -24.87
C PRO A 14 17.41 44.47 -25.00
N SER A 15 16.47 43.96 -25.80
CA SER A 15 16.31 42.58 -26.23
C SER A 15 17.29 42.22 -27.36
N SER A 16 17.92 41.05 -27.27
CA SER A 16 18.49 40.39 -28.46
C SER A 16 18.26 38.88 -28.41
N ILE A 17 17.39 38.43 -29.31
CA ILE A 17 17.16 37.05 -29.69
C ILE A 17 18.18 36.71 -30.76
N SER A 18 18.94 35.63 -30.61
CA SER A 18 19.77 35.08 -31.68
C SER A 18 19.58 33.57 -31.79
N LYS A 19 18.98 33.18 -32.90
CA LYS A 19 18.79 31.81 -33.39
C LYS A 19 20.16 31.19 -33.68
N CYS A 20 20.47 30.05 -33.07
CA CYS A 20 21.64 29.24 -33.45
C CYS A 20 21.18 28.01 -34.25
N THR A 21 21.64 27.94 -35.50
CA THR A 21 21.36 26.90 -36.49
C THR A 21 22.35 25.76 -36.30
N LEU A 22 21.86 24.55 -36.02
CA LEU A 22 22.66 23.32 -35.99
C LEU A 22 22.94 22.87 -37.43
N ARG A 23 24.21 23.00 -37.85
CA ARG A 23 24.74 22.39 -39.07
C ARG A 23 25.14 20.94 -38.81
N SER A 24 24.61 20.05 -39.64
CA SER A 24 25.06 18.67 -39.81
C SER A 24 26.49 18.61 -40.37
N ARG A 25 27.32 17.73 -39.82
CA ARG A 25 28.53 17.22 -40.49
C ARG A 25 28.61 15.70 -40.30
N ALA A 26 28.46 15.02 -41.43
CA ALA A 26 28.70 13.60 -41.60
C ALA A 26 30.21 13.30 -41.56
N ILE A 27 30.57 12.14 -41.01
CA ILE A 27 31.90 11.55 -41.08
C ILE A 27 31.87 10.44 -42.15
N PRO A 28 32.83 10.37 -43.09
CA PRO A 28 32.81 9.40 -44.17
C PRO A 28 33.49 8.08 -43.78
N SER A 29 33.04 7.00 -44.44
CA SER A 29 33.60 5.65 -44.38
C SER A 29 34.92 5.54 -45.15
N ALA A 30 35.79 4.63 -44.72
CA ALA A 30 36.81 4.05 -45.57
C ALA A 30 37.11 2.62 -45.09
N ALA A 31 36.84 1.66 -45.98
CA ALA A 31 37.24 0.27 -45.89
C ALA A 31 38.41 0.03 -46.87
N ALA A 32 39.45 -0.69 -46.45
CA ALA A 32 40.36 -1.50 -47.26
C ALA A 32 41.34 -2.19 -46.28
N ALA A 33 41.24 -3.50 -46.07
CA ALA A 33 41.81 -4.57 -46.89
C ALA A 33 43.18 -5.03 -46.34
N PHE A 34 43.27 -6.28 -45.87
CA PHE A 34 44.44 -7.13 -46.12
C PHE A 34 44.05 -8.60 -46.04
N SER A 35 44.37 -9.31 -47.12
CA SER A 35 44.14 -10.72 -47.40
C SER A 35 45.44 -11.54 -47.30
N LYS A 36 45.28 -12.86 -47.17
CA LYS A 36 46.23 -14.00 -47.38
C LYS A 36 46.71 -14.63 -46.05
N GLY A 37 46.66 -15.96 -45.85
CA GLY A 37 46.19 -17.06 -46.70
C GLY A 37 46.45 -18.45 -46.08
N PHE A 38 45.83 -19.47 -46.71
CA PHE A 38 46.17 -20.93 -46.76
C PHE A 38 46.15 -21.74 -45.44
N SER A 39 45.62 -22.96 -45.32
CA SER A 39 45.35 -24.05 -46.29
C SER A 39 44.44 -25.15 -45.70
N ARG A 40 43.73 -25.89 -46.59
CA ARG A 40 43.31 -27.34 -46.61
C ARG A 40 42.97 -28.06 -45.28
N SER A 41 41.96 -28.92 -45.13
CA SER A 41 41.24 -29.84 -46.04
C SER A 41 39.96 -30.36 -45.34
N ILE A 42 38.94 -30.67 -46.13
CA ILE A 42 37.63 -31.22 -45.72
C ILE A 42 37.68 -32.76 -45.67
N THR A 43 37.13 -33.39 -44.62
CA THR A 43 36.37 -34.66 -44.73
C THR A 43 35.32 -34.80 -43.60
N ILE A 44 34.10 -34.39 -43.95
CA ILE A 44 32.76 -34.99 -43.71
C ILE A 44 32.49 -35.78 -42.41
N SER A 45 31.58 -35.28 -41.57
CA SER A 45 30.38 -36.07 -41.21
C SER A 45 29.19 -35.19 -40.77
N SER A 46 28.00 -35.73 -41.05
CA SER A 46 26.64 -35.21 -41.02
C SER A 46 26.17 -34.52 -39.73
N GLY A 47 25.40 -33.43 -39.87
CA GLY A 47 24.57 -32.91 -38.79
C GLY A 47 23.64 -31.80 -39.26
N ALA A 48 22.35 -32.12 -39.42
CA ALA A 48 21.30 -31.18 -39.80
C ALA A 48 21.23 -29.97 -38.83
N SER A 49 21.35 -28.76 -39.37
CA SER A 49 21.15 -27.52 -38.64
C SER A 49 19.65 -27.30 -38.37
N ARG A 50 19.20 -27.59 -37.15
CA ARG A 50 17.99 -26.99 -36.58
C ARG A 50 18.38 -25.67 -35.95
N ARG A 51 17.87 -24.56 -36.52
CA ARG A 51 17.90 -23.22 -35.93
C ARG A 51 17.28 -23.29 -34.53
N ARG A 52 18.06 -23.04 -33.48
CA ARG A 52 17.57 -22.79 -32.13
C ARG A 52 17.19 -21.31 -32.03
N CYS A 53 15.90 -21.03 -31.90
CA CYS A 53 15.42 -19.77 -31.37
C CYS A 53 15.95 -19.61 -29.94
N HIS A 54 16.51 -18.45 -29.62
CA HIS A 54 16.87 -18.09 -28.25
C HIS A 54 15.59 -17.94 -27.42
N ALA A 55 15.25 -18.99 -26.68
CA ALA A 55 14.34 -18.89 -25.55
C ALA A 55 15.03 -18.06 -24.46
N ALA A 56 14.36 -16.99 -24.02
CA ALA A 56 14.76 -16.21 -22.86
C ALA A 56 15.00 -17.15 -21.68
N SER A 57 16.20 -17.07 -21.10
CA SER A 57 16.54 -17.82 -19.90
C SER A 57 15.63 -17.35 -18.77
N VAL A 58 14.72 -18.22 -18.33
CA VAL A 58 14.07 -18.09 -17.03
C VAL A 58 15.19 -18.06 -15.99
N VAL A 59 15.43 -16.88 -15.42
CA VAL A 59 16.36 -16.70 -14.31
C VAL A 59 15.79 -17.48 -13.13
N ARG A 60 16.33 -18.67 -12.89
CA ARG A 60 16.18 -19.34 -11.60
C ARG A 60 16.92 -18.46 -10.59
N CYS A 61 16.17 -17.68 -9.83
CA CYS A 61 16.66 -16.96 -8.67
C CYS A 61 17.24 -18.00 -7.70
N GLN A 62 18.56 -18.18 -7.70
CA GLN A 62 19.23 -18.86 -6.60
C GLN A 62 18.97 -17.99 -5.37
N SER A 63 18.16 -18.47 -4.43
CA SER A 63 17.92 -17.77 -3.18
C SER A 63 19.26 -17.64 -2.45
N SER A 64 19.93 -16.50 -2.62
CA SER A 64 21.10 -16.14 -1.83
C SER A 64 20.64 -16.12 -0.38
N ARG A 65 21.06 -17.12 0.38
CA ARG A 65 20.70 -17.29 1.79
C ARG A 65 21.08 -16.02 2.56
N ARG A 66 20.18 -15.53 3.42
CA ARG A 66 20.45 -14.43 4.35
C ARG A 66 21.77 -14.71 5.09
N PRO A 67 22.71 -13.74 5.14
CA PRO A 67 23.92 -13.89 5.93
C PRO A 67 23.63 -13.98 7.43
N ASP A 68 24.46 -14.71 8.16
CA ASP A 68 24.37 -14.75 9.63
C ASP A 68 24.51 -13.35 10.24
N TYR A 69 23.72 -13.09 11.28
CA TYR A 69 23.66 -11.79 11.90
C TYR A 69 24.87 -11.55 12.82
N SER A 70 25.67 -10.53 12.51
CA SER A 70 26.73 -10.02 13.39
C SER A 70 26.53 -8.51 13.59
N PRO A 71 26.38 -7.98 14.82
CA PRO A 71 26.01 -6.58 15.07
C PRO A 71 26.72 -5.56 14.18
N ASN A 72 28.04 -5.64 14.11
CA ASN A 72 28.89 -4.65 13.47
C ASN A 72 29.48 -5.07 12.10
N ARG A 73 29.06 -6.22 11.55
CA ARG A 73 29.61 -6.77 10.30
C ARG A 73 28.56 -7.53 9.50
N ILE A 74 28.64 -7.46 8.18
CA ILE A 74 27.88 -8.31 7.25
C ILE A 74 28.90 -9.05 6.38
N SER A 75 28.78 -10.38 6.28
CA SER A 75 29.75 -11.21 5.56
C SER A 75 29.65 -11.01 4.04
N ASP A 76 28.44 -10.83 3.51
CA ASP A 76 28.23 -10.43 2.11
C ASP A 76 28.14 -8.90 2.00
N PRO A 77 29.11 -8.21 1.37
CA PRO A 77 29.10 -6.75 1.22
C PRO A 77 27.98 -6.22 0.31
N LYS A 78 27.17 -7.08 -0.32
CA LYS A 78 26.00 -6.70 -1.11
C LYS A 78 24.68 -6.83 -0.35
N TYR A 79 24.67 -7.53 0.78
CA TYR A 79 23.47 -7.67 1.59
C TYR A 79 23.16 -6.37 2.34
N VAL A 80 21.91 -5.95 2.31
CA VAL A 80 21.40 -4.77 3.00
C VAL A 80 20.39 -5.22 4.05
N ARG A 81 20.63 -4.85 5.30
CA ARG A 81 19.68 -5.07 6.40
C ARG A 81 18.50 -4.13 6.28
N ILE A 82 17.29 -4.67 6.43
CA ILE A 82 16.07 -3.87 6.55
C ILE A 82 15.75 -3.74 8.03
N PHE A 83 15.76 -2.51 8.51
CA PHE A 83 15.34 -2.13 9.86
C PHE A 83 13.96 -1.51 9.75
N ASP A 84 12.97 -2.14 10.36
CA ASP A 84 11.61 -1.59 10.43
C ASP A 84 11.41 -0.83 11.73
N THR A 85 10.93 0.41 11.61
CA THR A 85 10.59 1.29 12.74
C THR A 85 9.09 1.64 12.77
N THR A 86 8.24 0.78 12.20
CA THR A 86 6.78 0.99 12.15
C THR A 86 6.19 1.06 13.56
N LEU A 87 6.68 0.21 14.48
CA LEU A 87 6.19 0.10 15.87
C LEU A 87 6.72 1.18 16.82
N ARG A 88 7.62 2.04 16.34
CA ARG A 88 8.14 3.17 17.10
C ARG A 88 7.88 4.47 16.37
N ASP A 89 8.60 4.73 15.29
CA ASP A 89 8.51 6.00 14.58
C ASP A 89 7.20 6.11 13.79
N GLY A 90 6.75 5.00 13.21
CA GLY A 90 5.47 4.94 12.50
C GLY A 90 4.30 5.34 13.40
N GLU A 91 4.29 4.86 14.63
CA GLU A 91 3.27 5.16 15.64
C GLU A 91 3.26 6.64 16.10
N GLN A 92 4.37 7.38 15.90
CA GLN A 92 4.40 8.81 16.24
C GLN A 92 3.48 9.66 15.34
N SER A 93 3.00 9.09 14.23
CA SER A 93 1.96 9.70 13.41
C SER A 93 0.70 9.98 14.24
N PRO A 94 0.15 11.22 14.22
CA PRO A 94 -1.08 11.53 14.95
C PRO A 94 -2.22 10.58 14.59
N GLY A 95 -2.76 9.88 15.59
CA GLY A 95 -3.85 8.91 15.42
C GLY A 95 -3.43 7.47 15.16
N ALA A 96 -2.13 7.17 15.01
CA ALA A 96 -1.62 5.83 14.68
C ALA A 96 -1.27 4.95 15.90
N THR A 97 -1.69 5.34 17.11
CA THR A 97 -1.34 4.63 18.35
C THR A 97 -1.85 3.20 18.36
N MET A 98 -1.00 2.25 18.73
CA MET A 98 -1.34 0.83 18.81
C MET A 98 -1.34 0.34 20.24
N THR A 99 -2.25 -0.57 20.57
CA THR A 99 -2.19 -1.35 21.81
C THR A 99 -1.02 -2.34 21.79
N THR A 100 -0.58 -2.78 22.97
CA THR A 100 0.45 -3.82 23.14
C THR A 100 0.16 -5.07 22.28
N LYS A 101 -1.11 -5.49 22.19
CA LYS A 101 -1.51 -6.66 21.40
C LYS A 101 -1.38 -6.43 19.90
N GLU A 102 -1.80 -5.25 19.41
CA GLU A 102 -1.67 -4.88 18.00
C GLU A 102 -0.20 -4.77 17.60
N LYS A 103 0.64 -4.14 18.44
CA LYS A 103 2.10 -4.10 18.24
C LYS A 103 2.69 -5.50 18.13
N LEU A 104 2.28 -6.43 18.98
CA LEU A 104 2.74 -7.82 18.92
C LEU A 104 2.29 -8.54 17.63
N TYR A 105 1.06 -8.32 17.16
CA TYR A 105 0.59 -8.88 15.89
C TYR A 105 1.40 -8.36 14.70
N VAL A 106 1.63 -7.06 14.65
CA VAL A 106 2.48 -6.42 13.63
C VAL A 106 3.91 -6.93 13.73
N ALA A 107 4.50 -7.04 14.93
CA ALA A 107 5.85 -7.56 15.12
C ALA A 107 6.00 -9.00 14.60
N ARG A 108 5.03 -9.88 14.86
CA ARG A 108 5.00 -11.24 14.31
C ARG A 108 4.91 -11.22 12.78
N GLN A 109 4.13 -10.28 12.22
CA GLN A 109 3.99 -10.14 10.79
C GLN A 109 5.26 -9.57 10.13
N LEU A 110 5.96 -8.64 10.78
CA LEU A 110 7.28 -8.12 10.37
C LEU A 110 8.34 -9.23 10.39
N ALA A 111 8.31 -10.11 11.41
CA ALA A 111 9.19 -11.28 11.45
C ALA A 111 8.92 -12.25 10.28
N LYS A 112 7.65 -12.48 9.90
CA LYS A 112 7.27 -13.28 8.71
C LYS A 112 7.66 -12.60 7.39
N LEU A 113 7.54 -11.28 7.33
CA LEU A 113 8.04 -10.45 6.24
C LEU A 113 9.58 -10.57 6.12
N GLY A 114 10.25 -10.95 7.20
CA GLY A 114 11.68 -11.20 7.22
C GLY A 114 12.46 -9.89 7.23
N VAL A 115 12.06 -8.89 8.02
CA VAL A 115 12.94 -7.75 8.32
C VAL A 115 14.09 -8.21 9.23
N ASP A 116 15.24 -7.54 9.16
CA ASP A 116 16.43 -7.92 9.94
C ASP A 116 16.35 -7.36 11.37
N VAL A 117 15.76 -6.18 11.53
CA VAL A 117 15.63 -5.48 12.81
C VAL A 117 14.21 -4.93 12.94
N ILE A 118 13.63 -5.08 14.13
CA ILE A 118 12.35 -4.46 14.52
C ILE A 118 12.63 -3.50 15.66
N GLU A 119 12.48 -2.19 15.44
CA GLU A 119 12.40 -1.21 16.51
C GLU A 119 11.00 -1.21 17.10
N ALA A 120 10.87 -1.93 18.22
CA ALA A 120 9.59 -2.34 18.77
C ALA A 120 8.88 -1.23 19.59
N GLY A 121 9.56 -0.11 19.83
CA GLY A 121 9.00 1.03 20.56
C GLY A 121 10.04 1.88 21.28
N PHE A 122 9.56 2.77 22.14
CA PHE A 122 10.37 3.60 23.03
C PHE A 122 10.04 3.27 24.50
N PRO A 123 10.74 2.29 25.11
CA PRO A 123 10.43 1.79 26.47
C PRO A 123 10.37 2.85 27.57
N ALA A 124 11.11 3.95 27.43
CA ALA A 124 11.10 5.01 28.44
C ALA A 124 9.89 5.94 28.36
N ALA A 125 9.15 5.93 27.26
CA ALA A 125 8.00 6.81 27.03
C ALA A 125 6.83 6.48 27.96
N SER A 126 6.51 5.19 28.13
CA SER A 126 5.40 4.73 28.97
C SER A 126 5.64 3.31 29.49
N LEU A 127 4.91 2.92 30.56
CA LEU A 127 4.91 1.53 31.02
C LEU A 127 4.33 0.57 29.98
N ALA A 128 3.37 1.05 29.18
CA ALA A 128 2.77 0.27 28.10
C ALA A 128 3.78 -0.04 26.99
N ASP A 129 4.65 0.92 26.64
CA ASP A 129 5.72 0.71 25.65
C ASP A 129 6.81 -0.21 26.16
N LEU A 130 7.20 -0.06 27.44
CA LEU A 130 8.15 -0.97 28.06
C LEU A 130 7.64 -2.41 28.00
N GLU A 131 6.38 -2.62 28.39
CA GLU A 131 5.76 -3.94 28.36
C GLU A 131 5.58 -4.47 26.93
N ALA A 132 5.19 -3.63 25.97
CA ALA A 132 5.07 -4.04 24.57
C ALA A 132 6.41 -4.51 23.98
N VAL A 133 7.49 -3.76 24.22
CA VAL A 133 8.82 -4.15 23.76
C VAL A 133 9.29 -5.43 24.46
N ARG A 134 9.02 -5.59 25.76
CA ARG A 134 9.35 -6.81 26.52
C ARG A 134 8.65 -8.04 25.96
N VAL A 135 7.34 -7.96 25.73
CA VAL A 135 6.56 -9.07 25.16
C VAL A 135 7.03 -9.40 23.74
N ILE A 136 7.34 -8.41 22.90
CA ILE A 136 7.89 -8.64 21.57
C ILE A 136 9.28 -9.30 21.65
N ALA A 137 10.13 -8.88 22.58
CA ALA A 137 11.44 -9.50 22.80
C ALA A 137 11.31 -10.98 23.21
N GLU A 138 10.38 -11.28 24.12
CA GLU A 138 10.14 -12.64 24.63
C GLU A 138 9.48 -13.56 23.60
N GLU A 139 8.53 -13.07 22.80
CA GLU A 139 7.76 -13.91 21.89
C GLU A 139 8.31 -13.95 20.46
N VAL A 140 8.75 -12.81 19.93
CA VAL A 140 9.26 -12.70 18.56
C VAL A 140 10.77 -12.85 18.55
N GLY A 141 11.46 -12.19 19.48
CA GLY A 141 12.92 -12.23 19.61
C GLY A 141 13.49 -13.57 20.07
N CYS A 142 12.66 -14.46 20.62
CA CYS A 142 13.05 -15.81 21.06
C CYS A 142 12.62 -16.95 20.13
N GLY A 143 12.00 -16.65 18.98
CA GLY A 143 11.47 -17.65 18.04
C GLY A 143 12.48 -18.73 17.62
N GLU A 144 11.98 -19.85 17.09
CA GLU A 144 12.84 -20.94 16.61
C GLU A 144 13.51 -20.61 15.26
N GLY A 145 14.76 -21.01 15.10
CA GLY A 145 15.57 -20.77 13.89
C GLY A 145 16.55 -19.59 14.00
N ASP A 146 17.48 -19.53 13.05
CA ASP A 146 18.53 -18.50 12.99
C ASP A 146 18.03 -17.15 12.43
N ASP A 147 16.88 -17.16 11.77
CA ASP A 147 16.27 -16.02 11.07
C ASP A 147 15.44 -15.10 11.98
N VAL A 148 15.50 -15.28 13.31
CA VAL A 148 14.85 -14.35 14.26
C VAL A 148 15.38 -12.92 14.08
N PRO A 149 14.49 -11.91 14.07
CA PRO A 149 14.89 -10.52 13.94
C PRO A 149 15.60 -10.02 15.20
N VAL A 150 16.40 -8.99 15.04
CA VAL A 150 16.92 -8.19 16.16
C VAL A 150 15.77 -7.39 16.73
N ILE A 151 15.63 -7.38 18.06
CA ILE A 151 14.64 -6.54 18.74
C ILE A 151 15.34 -5.33 19.32
N CYS A 152 14.95 -4.16 18.82
CA CYS A 152 15.55 -2.88 19.17
C CYS A 152 14.58 -2.03 20.01
N GLY A 153 15.12 -1.42 21.07
CA GLY A 153 14.43 -0.42 21.88
C GLY A 153 15.13 0.94 21.78
N LEU A 154 14.38 1.98 21.45
CA LEU A 154 14.90 3.35 21.41
C LEU A 154 15.11 3.89 22.83
N ALA A 155 16.20 4.61 23.05
CA ALA A 155 16.49 5.34 24.27
C ALA A 155 17.05 6.72 23.94
N ARG A 156 16.67 7.75 24.70
CA ARG A 156 17.47 9.00 24.69
C ARG A 156 18.83 8.70 25.31
N CYS A 157 19.84 9.54 25.02
CA CYS A 157 21.11 9.55 25.76
C CYS A 157 20.92 9.94 27.24
N SER A 158 20.38 9.02 28.03
CA SER A 158 19.96 9.15 29.43
C SER A 158 20.10 7.78 30.09
N LYS A 159 20.65 7.72 31.30
CA LYS A 159 20.85 6.45 32.02
C LYS A 159 19.53 5.70 32.22
N ASN A 160 18.50 6.39 32.70
CA ASN A 160 17.18 5.83 32.95
C ASN A 160 16.51 5.30 31.67
N ASP A 161 16.69 5.98 30.54
CA ASP A 161 16.11 5.53 29.28
C ASP A 161 16.82 4.27 28.76
N ILE A 162 18.14 4.22 28.90
CA ILE A 162 18.95 3.05 28.54
C ILE A 162 18.64 1.85 29.45
N ASP A 163 18.46 2.09 30.75
CA ASP A 163 18.07 1.04 31.71
C ASP A 163 16.74 0.39 31.29
N LYS A 164 15.73 1.21 30.96
CA LYS A 164 14.42 0.74 30.49
C LYS A 164 14.49 0.05 29.13
N ALA A 165 15.29 0.57 28.20
CA ALA A 165 15.49 -0.07 26.91
C ALA A 165 16.13 -1.46 27.07
N TRP A 166 17.17 -1.57 27.90
CA TRP A 166 17.80 -2.85 28.23
C TRP A 166 16.85 -3.81 28.92
N GLU A 167 16.10 -3.34 29.92
CA GLU A 167 15.09 -4.15 30.62
C GLU A 167 14.10 -4.79 29.65
N ALA A 168 13.65 -4.04 28.65
CA ALA A 168 12.69 -4.52 27.67
C ALA A 168 13.32 -5.51 26.67
N VAL A 169 14.51 -5.22 26.12
CA VAL A 169 15.05 -6.03 25.01
C VAL A 169 15.90 -7.23 25.44
N LYS A 170 16.47 -7.24 26.66
CA LYS A 170 17.46 -8.26 27.11
C LYS A 170 17.02 -9.72 26.98
N HIS A 171 15.71 -9.96 26.87
CA HIS A 171 15.14 -11.29 26.73
C HIS A 171 15.26 -11.86 25.31
N ALA A 172 15.37 -11.00 24.29
CA ALA A 172 15.54 -11.44 22.90
C ALA A 172 16.89 -12.13 22.68
N LYS A 173 16.96 -13.10 21.76
CA LYS A 173 18.23 -13.73 21.34
C LYS A 173 19.21 -12.73 20.74
N LYS A 174 18.69 -11.68 20.09
CA LYS A 174 19.44 -10.60 19.45
C LYS A 174 18.92 -9.24 19.95
N PRO A 175 19.33 -8.81 21.16
CA PRO A 175 18.88 -7.54 21.73
C PRO A 175 19.70 -6.37 21.16
N ARG A 176 19.05 -5.24 20.89
CA ARG A 176 19.71 -3.98 20.49
C ARG A 176 19.17 -2.79 21.28
N ILE A 177 20.07 -1.89 21.67
CA ILE A 177 19.71 -0.56 22.18
C ILE A 177 20.07 0.46 21.11
N HIS A 178 19.10 1.28 20.71
CA HIS A 178 19.33 2.43 19.84
C HIS A 178 19.29 3.69 20.68
N THR A 179 20.42 4.41 20.76
CA THR A 179 20.52 5.67 21.49
C THR A 179 20.87 6.83 20.58
N PHE A 180 20.42 8.04 20.92
CA PHE A 180 20.60 9.20 20.06
C PHE A 180 20.79 10.50 20.84
N ILE A 181 21.43 11.46 20.17
CA ILE A 181 21.56 12.85 20.63
C ILE A 181 21.65 13.80 19.43
N ALA A 182 21.07 14.99 19.55
CA ALA A 182 21.11 16.00 18.51
C ALA A 182 22.53 16.56 18.32
N THR A 183 22.97 16.66 17.06
CA THR A 183 24.33 17.12 16.73
C THR A 183 24.35 18.37 15.84
N SER A 184 23.20 18.82 15.35
CA SER A 184 23.11 20.08 14.60
C SER A 184 23.25 21.28 15.52
N GLU A 185 23.84 22.36 15.01
CA GLU A 185 24.10 23.56 15.81
C GLU A 185 22.79 24.15 16.38
N ILE A 186 21.72 24.16 15.59
CA ILE A 186 20.41 24.65 16.02
C ILE A 186 19.84 23.81 17.17
N HIS A 187 19.91 22.48 17.10
CA HIS A 187 19.42 21.63 18.17
C HIS A 187 20.31 21.69 19.41
N MET A 188 21.64 21.71 19.26
CA MET A 188 22.54 21.83 20.40
C MET A 188 22.31 23.14 21.17
N LYS A 189 22.15 24.27 20.47
CA LYS A 189 21.92 25.58 21.11
C LYS A 189 20.50 25.77 21.63
N ALA A 190 19.48 25.46 20.83
CA ALA A 190 18.09 25.80 21.16
C ALA A 190 17.35 24.69 21.92
N LYS A 191 17.61 23.41 21.61
CA LYS A 191 16.92 22.25 22.20
C LYS A 191 17.67 21.70 23.41
N LEU A 192 18.95 21.37 23.24
CA LEU A 192 19.76 20.73 24.30
C LEU A 192 20.38 21.72 25.27
N LYS A 193 20.69 22.94 24.81
CA LYS A 193 21.48 23.95 25.53
C LYS A 193 22.83 23.38 25.99
N MET A 194 23.50 22.66 25.10
CA MET A 194 24.79 21.98 25.35
C MET A 194 25.85 22.45 24.35
N THR A 195 27.12 22.46 24.77
CA THR A 195 28.27 22.67 23.85
C THR A 195 28.60 21.38 23.09
N LYS A 196 29.43 21.48 22.04
CA LYS A 196 29.91 20.31 21.28
C LYS A 196 30.60 19.28 22.18
N GLU A 197 31.39 19.75 23.14
CA GLU A 197 32.14 18.91 24.09
C GLU A 197 31.19 18.17 25.05
N GLN A 198 30.16 18.86 25.54
CA GLN A 198 29.14 18.23 26.41
C GLN A 198 28.32 17.19 25.66
N VAL A 199 27.96 17.46 24.40
CA VAL A 199 27.26 16.50 23.54
C VAL A 199 28.13 15.27 23.28
N MET A 200 29.41 15.49 22.98
CA MET A 200 30.41 14.44 22.79
C MET A 200 30.54 13.55 24.04
N GLU A 201 30.81 14.15 25.21
CA GLU A 201 30.95 13.43 26.48
C GLU A 201 29.71 12.60 26.80
N LYS A 202 28.53 13.19 26.60
CA LYS A 202 27.25 12.52 26.85
C LYS A 202 27.01 11.35 25.91
N ALA A 203 27.34 11.48 24.62
CA ALA A 203 27.24 10.40 23.65
C ALA A 203 28.17 9.22 24.03
N ILE A 204 29.45 9.51 24.28
CA ILE A 204 30.45 8.50 24.67
C ILE A 204 30.03 7.77 25.94
N SER A 205 29.64 8.53 26.97
CA SER A 205 29.25 7.99 28.27
C SER A 205 28.04 7.05 28.15
N MET A 206 27.03 7.45 27.38
CA MET A 206 25.80 6.67 27.24
C MET A 206 25.96 5.43 26.35
N VAL A 207 26.75 5.51 25.28
CA VAL A 207 27.11 4.32 24.47
C VAL A 207 27.93 3.34 25.30
N SER A 208 28.94 3.82 26.03
CA SER A 208 29.76 2.99 26.93
C SER A 208 28.91 2.34 28.02
N TYR A 209 27.95 3.08 28.57
CA TYR A 209 27.03 2.57 29.58
C TYR A 209 26.14 1.45 29.03
N ALA A 210 25.54 1.64 27.86
CA ALA A 210 24.74 0.60 27.19
C ALA A 210 25.56 -0.69 26.96
N ARG A 211 26.83 -0.58 26.56
CA ARG A 211 27.75 -1.71 26.46
C ARG A 211 28.06 -2.36 27.81
N SER A 212 28.21 -1.56 28.87
CA SER A 212 28.51 -2.06 30.23
C SER A 212 27.38 -2.89 30.83
N LEU A 213 26.14 -2.73 30.34
CA LEU A 213 24.99 -3.56 30.73
C LEU A 213 25.02 -4.98 30.13
N GLY A 214 25.98 -5.26 29.24
CA GLY A 214 26.10 -6.52 28.51
C GLY A 214 25.40 -6.52 27.15
N CYS A 215 24.94 -5.37 26.66
CA CYS A 215 24.32 -5.27 25.34
C CYS A 215 25.40 -5.40 24.23
N PRO A 216 25.34 -6.43 23.37
CA PRO A 216 26.36 -6.66 22.36
C PRO A 216 26.18 -5.74 21.12
N ASP A 217 24.98 -5.20 20.93
CA ASP A 217 24.58 -4.42 19.76
C ASP A 217 24.01 -3.06 20.19
N VAL A 218 24.76 -2.00 19.92
CA VAL A 218 24.39 -0.63 20.27
C VAL A 218 24.43 0.22 19.03
N GLU A 219 23.28 0.76 18.68
CA GLU A 219 23.14 1.71 17.58
C GLU A 219 23.16 3.14 18.11
N PHE A 220 23.90 4.01 17.42
CA PHE A 220 23.96 5.44 17.75
C PHE A 220 23.50 6.31 16.58
N SER A 221 22.62 7.27 16.88
CA SER A 221 22.18 8.30 15.94
C SER A 221 22.60 9.71 16.35
N PRO A 222 23.42 10.40 15.53
CA PRO A 222 23.48 11.86 15.54
C PRO A 222 22.17 12.45 14.97
N GLU A 223 21.18 12.73 15.82
CA GLU A 223 19.92 13.35 15.39
C GLU A 223 20.21 14.67 14.67
N ASP A 224 19.52 14.86 13.53
CA ASP A 224 19.67 15.99 12.60
C ASP A 224 21.04 16.07 11.88
N ALA A 225 21.65 14.90 11.60
CA ALA A 225 22.95 14.76 10.95
C ALA A 225 23.09 15.53 9.63
N GLY A 226 22.02 15.62 8.83
CA GLY A 226 22.02 16.36 7.57
C GLY A 226 22.38 17.85 7.71
N ARG A 227 22.13 18.45 8.89
CA ARG A 227 22.44 19.86 9.22
C ARG A 227 23.62 20.02 10.18
N SER A 228 24.28 18.94 10.53
CA SER A 228 25.42 18.97 11.44
C SER A 228 26.69 19.46 10.74
N ASP A 229 27.53 20.15 11.51
CA ASP A 229 28.90 20.47 11.12
C ASP A 229 29.66 19.17 10.82
N ARG A 230 30.22 19.06 9.61
CA ARG A 230 30.77 17.79 9.09
C ARG A 230 31.95 17.28 9.91
N GLU A 231 32.86 18.18 10.32
CA GLU A 231 34.02 17.81 11.13
C GLU A 231 33.61 17.30 12.52
N PHE A 232 32.67 18.01 13.17
CA PHE A 232 32.12 17.53 14.44
C PHE A 232 31.40 16.18 14.29
N LEU A 233 30.68 15.98 13.18
CA LEU A 233 29.99 14.73 12.89
C LEU A 233 30.98 13.55 12.77
N TYR A 234 32.07 13.69 12.01
CA TYR A 234 33.09 12.63 11.90
C TYR A 234 33.76 12.33 13.23
N GLN A 235 34.04 13.37 14.03
CA GLN A 235 34.62 13.22 15.36
C GLN A 235 33.70 12.44 16.29
N ILE A 236 32.42 12.84 16.41
CA ILE A 236 31.50 12.19 17.37
C ILE A 236 31.23 10.74 16.96
N LEU A 237 31.09 10.46 15.67
CA LEU A 237 30.94 9.11 15.16
C LEU A 237 32.17 8.25 15.49
N GLY A 238 33.39 8.77 15.30
CA GLY A 238 34.62 8.06 15.64
C GLY A 238 34.80 7.80 17.15
N GLU A 239 34.31 8.71 18.00
CA GLU A 239 34.33 8.54 19.46
C GLU A 239 33.31 7.51 19.95
N VAL A 240 32.07 7.50 19.41
CA VAL A 240 31.07 6.50 19.80
C VAL A 240 31.41 5.10 19.29
N ILE A 241 32.10 4.97 18.15
CA ILE A 241 32.67 3.69 17.71
C ILE A 241 33.63 3.15 18.78
N ARG A 242 34.55 4.00 19.27
CA ARG A 242 35.49 3.63 20.35
C ARG A 242 34.78 3.30 21.66
N ALA A 243 33.66 3.96 21.95
CA ALA A 243 32.80 3.65 23.09
C ALA A 243 32.05 2.31 22.95
N GLY A 244 31.98 1.74 21.74
CA GLY A 244 31.42 0.42 21.46
C GLY A 244 30.12 0.40 20.67
N ALA A 245 29.76 1.49 19.98
CA ALA A 245 28.70 1.46 18.97
C ALA A 245 29.04 0.45 17.87
N THR A 246 28.04 -0.32 17.44
CA THR A 246 28.14 -1.35 16.39
C THR A 246 27.48 -0.91 15.09
N THR A 247 26.52 0.01 15.18
CA THR A 247 25.81 0.60 14.04
C THR A 247 25.74 2.12 14.23
N LEU A 248 25.98 2.88 13.18
CA LEU A 248 25.83 4.34 13.13
C LEU A 248 24.68 4.67 12.20
N ASN A 249 23.56 5.13 12.76
CA ASN A 249 22.42 5.56 11.97
C ASN A 249 22.50 7.04 11.65
N ILE A 250 22.45 7.37 10.37
CA ILE A 250 22.57 8.74 9.87
C ILE A 250 21.18 9.21 9.42
N PRO A 251 20.50 10.04 10.23
CA PRO A 251 19.15 10.47 9.90
C PRO A 251 19.12 11.75 9.04
N ASP A 252 18.28 11.76 8.00
CA ASP A 252 17.68 12.98 7.45
C ASP A 252 16.42 13.31 8.26
N THR A 253 16.62 13.78 9.49
CA THR A 253 15.56 13.97 10.49
C THR A 253 14.42 14.87 10.00
N VAL A 254 14.73 15.87 9.18
CA VAL A 254 13.74 16.80 8.64
C VAL A 254 13.26 16.39 7.25
N GLY A 255 13.91 15.43 6.57
CA GLY A 255 13.46 14.98 5.25
C GLY A 255 13.61 16.01 4.13
N TYR A 256 14.60 16.89 4.25
CA TYR A 256 14.80 18.03 3.33
C TYR A 256 16.04 17.90 2.43
N THR A 257 16.86 16.86 2.63
CA THR A 257 18.02 16.63 1.77
C THR A 257 17.59 16.08 0.41
N ILE A 258 18.41 16.27 -0.61
CA ILE A 258 18.22 15.64 -1.93
C ILE A 258 19.14 14.42 -2.10
N PRO A 259 18.83 13.48 -3.00
CA PRO A 259 19.56 12.20 -3.07
C PRO A 259 21.07 12.35 -3.28
N SER A 260 21.51 13.31 -4.11
CA SER A 260 22.93 13.58 -4.33
C SER A 260 23.64 14.11 -3.09
N GLU A 261 22.97 14.96 -2.32
CA GLU A 261 23.50 15.53 -1.08
C GLU A 261 23.60 14.47 0.01
N PHE A 262 22.54 13.68 0.19
CA PHE A 262 22.50 12.62 1.20
C PHE A 262 23.46 11.48 0.89
N GLY A 263 23.51 11.04 -0.38
CA GLY A 263 24.50 10.06 -0.83
C GLY A 263 25.94 10.53 -0.61
N GLN A 264 26.23 11.81 -0.88
CA GLN A 264 27.54 12.40 -0.61
C GLN A 264 27.86 12.44 0.88
N LEU A 265 26.89 12.79 1.75
CA LEU A 265 27.06 12.74 3.20
C LEU A 265 27.47 11.34 3.68
N ILE A 266 26.81 10.29 3.20
CA ILE A 266 27.16 8.92 3.58
C ILE A 266 28.57 8.54 3.08
N ALA A 267 28.91 8.93 1.85
CA ALA A 267 30.24 8.69 1.30
C ALA A 267 31.33 9.44 2.10
N ASP A 268 31.07 10.69 2.49
CA ASP A 268 32.01 11.49 3.27
C ASP A 268 32.19 10.95 4.69
N ILE A 269 31.11 10.52 5.37
CA ILE A 269 31.19 9.84 6.67
C ILE A 269 32.07 8.60 6.54
N LYS A 270 31.85 7.80 5.50
CA LYS A 270 32.62 6.59 5.24
C LYS A 270 34.10 6.86 4.95
N ALA A 271 34.42 7.99 4.34
CA ALA A 271 35.80 8.35 4.01
C ALA A 271 36.56 8.97 5.20
N ASN A 272 35.87 9.70 6.07
CA ASN A 272 36.52 10.58 7.06
C ASN A 272 36.37 10.13 8.51
N THR A 273 35.49 9.18 8.83
CA THR A 273 35.24 8.74 10.22
C THR A 273 36.25 7.67 10.64
N PRO A 274 37.04 7.87 11.71
CA PRO A 274 37.94 6.85 12.22
C PRO A 274 37.20 5.61 12.75
N GLY A 275 37.64 4.41 12.35
CA GLY A 275 37.08 3.13 12.82
C GLY A 275 35.79 2.71 12.12
N ILE A 276 35.38 3.42 11.07
CA ILE A 276 34.13 3.21 10.33
C ILE A 276 34.03 1.80 9.70
N GLU A 277 35.15 1.15 9.43
CA GLU A 277 35.23 -0.23 8.94
C GLU A 277 34.77 -1.28 9.96
N ASN A 278 34.67 -0.91 11.25
CA ASN A 278 34.29 -1.79 12.34
C ASN A 278 32.81 -1.70 12.72
N VAL A 279 32.00 -0.95 11.96
CA VAL A 279 30.57 -0.72 12.21
C VAL A 279 29.75 -0.76 10.93
N ILE A 280 28.42 -0.87 11.08
CA ILE A 280 27.47 -0.73 9.98
C ILE A 280 26.98 0.72 9.91
N ILE A 281 26.97 1.30 8.71
CA ILE A 281 26.27 2.57 8.46
C ILE A 281 24.80 2.26 8.15
N SER A 282 23.89 2.85 8.94
CA SER A 282 22.45 2.86 8.75
C SER A 282 21.98 4.22 8.22
N THR A 283 20.87 4.25 7.49
CA THR A 283 20.24 5.50 7.02
C THR A 283 18.79 5.54 7.44
N HIS A 284 18.34 6.70 7.88
CA HIS A 284 16.96 6.94 8.33
C HIS A 284 16.44 8.25 7.70
N CYS A 285 15.60 8.17 6.68
CA CYS A 285 15.19 9.35 5.93
C CYS A 285 13.70 9.65 6.12
N HIS A 286 13.39 10.88 6.56
CA HIS A 286 12.03 11.39 6.54
C HIS A 286 11.64 11.95 5.17
N ASN A 287 10.35 12.20 4.98
CA ASN A 287 9.74 12.40 3.66
C ASN A 287 9.16 13.80 3.40
N ASP A 288 9.61 14.84 4.12
CA ASP A 288 9.04 16.18 4.03
C ASP A 288 9.09 16.80 2.61
N LEU A 289 10.08 16.42 1.77
CA LEU A 289 10.13 16.78 0.35
C LEU A 289 9.66 15.68 -0.62
N GLY A 290 9.14 14.55 -0.11
CA GLY A 290 8.75 13.41 -0.93
C GLY A 290 9.92 12.59 -1.49
N LEU A 291 11.12 12.71 -0.91
CA LEU A 291 12.36 12.10 -1.41
C LEU A 291 12.95 11.02 -0.48
N ALA A 292 12.25 10.60 0.56
CA ALA A 292 12.79 9.67 1.56
C ALA A 292 13.33 8.38 0.95
N THR A 293 12.50 7.68 0.15
CA THR A 293 12.87 6.45 -0.56
C THR A 293 14.11 6.66 -1.44
N ALA A 294 14.20 7.80 -2.15
CA ALA A 294 15.34 8.10 -3.02
C ALA A 294 16.62 8.38 -2.22
N ASN A 295 16.51 9.11 -1.10
CA ASN A 295 17.63 9.38 -0.20
C ASN A 295 18.16 8.09 0.44
N THR A 296 17.27 7.22 0.92
CA THR A 296 17.62 5.91 1.47
C THR A 296 18.38 5.04 0.46
N LEU A 297 17.91 4.97 -0.80
CA LEU A 297 18.60 4.22 -1.86
C LEU A 297 19.95 4.86 -2.24
N ALA A 298 20.05 6.19 -2.25
CA ALA A 298 21.31 6.88 -2.50
C ALA A 298 22.34 6.58 -1.39
N GLY A 299 21.91 6.56 -0.13
CA GLY A 299 22.75 6.15 0.99
C GLY A 299 23.22 4.70 0.89
N ALA A 300 22.35 3.78 0.46
CA ALA A 300 22.71 2.38 0.19
C ALA A 300 23.81 2.27 -0.87
N CYS A 301 23.67 3.02 -1.97
CA CYS A 301 24.66 3.10 -3.05
C CYS A 301 25.99 3.70 -2.59
N ALA A 302 25.95 4.68 -1.67
CA ALA A 302 27.13 5.31 -1.08
C ALA A 302 27.85 4.43 -0.04
N GLY A 303 27.23 3.34 0.40
CA GLY A 303 27.87 2.33 1.25
C GLY A 303 27.15 2.00 2.55
N ALA A 304 25.96 2.57 2.80
CA ALA A 304 25.12 2.11 3.91
C ALA A 304 24.68 0.65 3.69
N ARG A 305 24.58 -0.10 4.78
CA ARG A 305 24.19 -1.53 4.77
C ARG A 305 23.08 -1.88 5.75
N GLN A 306 22.46 -0.86 6.35
CA GLN A 306 21.18 -0.95 7.01
C GLN A 306 20.32 0.22 6.53
N LEU A 307 19.04 -0.03 6.27
CA LEU A 307 18.08 0.98 5.83
C LEU A 307 16.89 0.96 6.78
N GLU A 308 16.62 2.08 7.42
CA GLU A 308 15.49 2.27 8.32
C GLU A 308 14.28 2.76 7.55
N VAL A 309 13.19 2.02 7.68
CA VAL A 309 11.97 2.19 6.89
C VAL A 309 10.74 1.90 7.74
N THR A 310 9.57 2.29 7.24
CA THR A 310 8.28 1.90 7.83
C THR A 310 7.35 1.35 6.77
N ILE A 311 6.47 0.43 7.19
CA ILE A 311 5.36 -0.04 6.37
C ILE A 311 4.48 1.15 6.01
N ASN A 312 4.06 1.23 4.76
CA ASN A 312 3.25 2.31 4.23
C ASN A 312 3.94 3.70 4.26
N GLY A 313 5.20 3.80 4.69
CA GLY A 313 5.91 5.07 4.86
C GLY A 313 5.36 5.95 5.98
N ILE A 314 4.66 5.38 6.96
CA ILE A 314 4.12 6.15 8.11
C ILE A 314 5.24 6.67 9.02
N GLY A 315 4.97 7.74 9.76
CA GLY A 315 5.89 8.33 10.72
C GLY A 315 5.61 9.81 10.94
N GLU A 316 6.50 10.48 11.68
CA GLU A 316 6.41 11.92 11.93
C GLU A 316 6.17 12.74 10.64
N ARG A 317 5.24 13.69 10.72
CA ARG A 317 4.91 14.66 9.65
C ARG A 317 4.51 14.00 8.32
N ALA A 318 5.41 13.99 7.33
CA ALA A 318 5.22 13.38 6.02
C ALA A 318 5.62 11.90 5.98
N GLY A 319 6.12 11.37 7.10
CA GLY A 319 6.48 9.97 7.27
C GLY A 319 7.94 9.67 6.99
N ASN A 320 8.22 8.37 6.86
CA ASN A 320 9.55 7.80 6.65
C ASN A 320 9.68 7.23 5.23
N ALA A 321 10.91 6.83 4.88
CA ALA A 321 11.14 5.98 3.72
C ALA A 321 10.27 4.71 3.81
N SER A 322 9.53 4.43 2.73
CA SER A 322 8.59 3.32 2.68
C SER A 322 9.31 1.99 2.49
N LEU A 323 8.99 1.01 3.34
CA LEU A 323 9.58 -0.33 3.31
C LEU A 323 9.32 -1.00 1.96
N GLU A 324 8.05 -1.03 1.54
CA GLU A 324 7.65 -1.68 0.29
C GLU A 324 8.32 -1.06 -0.93
N GLU A 325 8.52 0.25 -0.95
CA GLU A 325 9.19 0.95 -2.05
C GLU A 325 10.69 0.62 -2.09
N VAL A 326 11.38 0.73 -0.95
CA VAL A 326 12.83 0.45 -0.84
C VAL A 326 13.13 -1.02 -1.15
N VAL A 327 12.37 -1.95 -0.57
CA VAL A 327 12.56 -3.40 -0.76
C VAL A 327 12.30 -3.78 -2.22
N MET A 328 11.23 -3.26 -2.84
CA MET A 328 10.95 -3.57 -4.24
C MET A 328 11.95 -2.90 -5.19
N ALA A 329 12.48 -1.73 -4.87
CA ALA A 329 13.57 -1.13 -5.64
C ALA A 329 14.84 -2.01 -5.59
N LEU A 330 15.23 -2.52 -4.41
CA LEU A 330 16.33 -3.47 -4.27
C LEU A 330 16.05 -4.77 -5.04
N LYS A 331 14.86 -5.36 -4.92
CA LYS A 331 14.50 -6.60 -5.64
C LYS A 331 14.55 -6.41 -7.17
N CYS A 332 14.03 -5.30 -7.68
CA CYS A 332 13.90 -5.08 -9.12
C CYS A 332 15.16 -4.52 -9.78
N ARG A 333 15.96 -3.73 -9.06
CA ARG A 333 17.07 -2.96 -9.63
C ARG A 333 18.42 -3.24 -8.94
N GLY A 334 18.41 -4.03 -7.86
CA GLY A 334 19.57 -4.46 -7.09
C GLY A 334 20.72 -4.97 -7.95
N GLU A 335 20.44 -6.04 -8.69
CA GLU A 335 21.43 -6.78 -9.48
C GLU A 335 22.16 -5.90 -10.52
N HIS A 336 21.44 -5.02 -11.21
CA HIS A 336 21.94 -4.35 -12.41
C HIS A 336 22.24 -2.85 -12.25
N VAL A 337 21.56 -2.16 -11.32
CA VAL A 337 21.66 -0.69 -11.19
C VAL A 337 22.23 -0.30 -9.83
N LEU A 338 21.82 -1.00 -8.78
CA LEU A 338 22.23 -0.68 -7.41
C LEU A 338 23.42 -1.53 -6.97
N GLY A 339 24.39 -1.79 -7.87
CA GLY A 339 25.66 -2.42 -7.50
C GLY A 339 25.58 -3.87 -6.98
N GLY A 340 24.49 -4.59 -7.31
CA GLY A 340 24.26 -5.95 -6.84
C GLY A 340 23.61 -6.03 -5.45
N LEU A 341 23.13 -4.92 -4.89
CA LEU A 341 22.52 -4.89 -3.55
C LEU A 341 21.24 -5.74 -3.50
N TYR A 342 21.03 -6.44 -2.38
CA TYR A 342 19.84 -7.27 -2.16
C TYR A 342 19.49 -7.36 -0.66
N THR A 343 18.29 -7.86 -0.35
CA THR A 343 17.78 -8.07 1.01
C THR A 343 17.15 -9.46 1.16
N GLY A 344 17.01 -9.94 2.40
CA GLY A 344 16.33 -11.20 2.77
C GLY A 344 14.81 -11.06 2.95
N THR A 345 14.22 -9.89 2.70
CA THR A 345 12.78 -9.65 2.87
C THR A 345 11.94 -10.54 1.95
N ASN A 346 10.97 -11.26 2.53
CA ASN A 346 9.98 -12.03 1.79
C ASN A 346 8.88 -11.11 1.28
N THR A 347 9.06 -10.58 0.06
CA THR A 347 8.16 -9.59 -0.54
C THR A 347 6.71 -10.06 -0.61
N GLN A 348 6.42 -11.36 -0.64
CA GLN A 348 5.05 -11.88 -0.66
C GLN A 348 4.23 -11.56 0.61
N ASN A 349 4.87 -11.08 1.68
CA ASN A 349 4.16 -10.63 2.88
C ASN A 349 3.82 -9.14 2.87
N ILE A 350 4.32 -8.36 1.90
CA ILE A 350 4.18 -6.89 1.88
C ILE A 350 2.72 -6.45 1.98
N MET A 351 1.83 -6.97 1.12
CA MET A 351 0.42 -6.55 1.12
C MET A 351 -0.30 -6.89 2.42
N MET A 352 -0.04 -8.06 3.00
CA MET A 352 -0.66 -8.47 4.25
C MET A 352 -0.20 -7.55 5.40
N THR A 353 1.10 -7.24 5.45
CA THR A 353 1.65 -6.32 6.45
C THR A 353 1.09 -4.90 6.28
N SER A 354 1.02 -4.41 5.03
CA SER A 354 0.44 -3.11 4.70
C SER A 354 -1.00 -2.96 5.18
N LYS A 355 -1.86 -3.96 4.91
CA LYS A 355 -3.26 -3.98 5.37
C LYS A 355 -3.39 -4.06 6.89
N MET A 356 -2.55 -4.87 7.54
CA MET A 356 -2.55 -4.98 9.01
C MET A 356 -2.17 -3.66 9.67
N VAL A 357 -1.17 -2.95 9.11
CA VAL A 357 -0.77 -1.63 9.62
C VAL A 357 -1.87 -0.59 9.36
N GLU A 358 -2.48 -0.58 8.17
CA GLU A 358 -3.64 0.29 7.89
C GLU A 358 -4.79 0.04 8.89
N GLU A 359 -5.12 -1.22 9.17
CA GLU A 359 -6.20 -1.59 10.10
C GLU A 359 -5.92 -1.13 11.53
N TYR A 360 -4.72 -1.40 12.08
CA TYR A 360 -4.40 -1.08 13.47
C TYR A 360 -4.02 0.38 13.71
N THR A 361 -3.52 1.09 12.70
CA THR A 361 -3.25 2.54 12.82
C THR A 361 -4.46 3.39 12.46
N GLY A 362 -5.43 2.85 11.71
CA GLY A 362 -6.49 3.64 11.10
C GLY A 362 -6.02 4.58 9.98
N LEU A 363 -4.73 4.56 9.62
CA LEU A 363 -4.19 5.39 8.56
C LEU A 363 -4.40 4.74 7.20
N HIS A 364 -5.38 5.27 6.46
CA HIS A 364 -5.72 4.75 5.14
C HIS A 364 -4.60 4.89 4.12
N VAL A 365 -4.37 3.83 3.36
CA VAL A 365 -3.40 3.83 2.26
C VAL A 365 -3.97 4.63 1.09
N GLN A 366 -3.22 5.64 0.65
CA GLN A 366 -3.58 6.40 -0.54
C GLN A 366 -3.72 5.47 -1.76
N PRO A 367 -4.80 5.58 -2.57
CA PRO A 367 -5.04 4.66 -3.68
C PRO A 367 -3.88 4.54 -4.68
N HIS A 368 -3.14 5.62 -4.92
CA HIS A 368 -2.02 5.65 -5.85
C HIS A 368 -0.64 5.53 -5.19
N LYS A 369 -0.60 5.15 -3.90
CA LYS A 369 0.66 4.86 -3.23
C LYS A 369 1.41 3.77 -3.97
N ALA A 370 2.71 3.98 -4.17
CA ALA A 370 3.57 3.03 -4.85
C ALA A 370 3.51 1.65 -4.15
N ILE A 371 3.53 0.59 -4.96
CA ILE A 371 3.51 -0.82 -4.56
C ILE A 371 2.21 -1.28 -3.88
N VAL A 372 1.71 -0.62 -2.84
CA VAL A 372 0.59 -1.13 -2.02
C VAL A 372 -0.75 -0.43 -2.25
N GLY A 373 -0.77 0.68 -3.01
CA GLY A 373 -2.00 1.40 -3.33
C GLY A 373 -2.97 0.55 -4.14
N SER A 374 -4.28 0.70 -3.89
CA SER A 374 -5.34 -0.04 -4.59
C SER A 374 -5.34 0.17 -6.11
N ASN A 375 -4.78 1.29 -6.59
CA ASN A 375 -4.61 1.60 -8.00
C ASN A 375 -3.20 1.32 -8.54
N ALA A 376 -2.25 0.86 -7.71
CA ALA A 376 -0.85 0.67 -8.10
C ALA A 376 -0.66 -0.35 -9.25
N PHE A 377 -1.56 -1.33 -9.34
CA PHE A 377 -1.60 -2.31 -10.43
C PHE A 377 -2.93 -2.29 -11.20
N ALA A 378 -3.65 -1.18 -11.19
CA ALA A 378 -4.89 -1.03 -11.93
C ALA A 378 -4.63 -0.35 -13.29
N HIS A 379 -5.27 -0.86 -14.34
CA HIS A 379 -5.19 -0.27 -15.69
C HIS A 379 -6.58 0.06 -16.24
N GLU A 380 -6.89 1.34 -16.40
CA GLU A 380 -8.17 1.82 -16.95
C GLU A 380 -8.08 2.16 -18.45
N SER A 381 -6.92 2.61 -18.93
CA SER A 381 -6.72 2.98 -20.33
C SER A 381 -6.88 1.76 -21.25
N GLY A 382 -7.78 1.85 -22.23
CA GLY A 382 -8.01 0.77 -23.20
C GLY A 382 -6.75 0.35 -23.98
N ILE A 383 -5.81 1.27 -24.22
CA ILE A 383 -4.51 0.95 -24.86
C ILE A 383 -3.62 0.14 -23.91
N HIS A 384 -3.64 0.47 -22.61
CA HIS A 384 -2.87 -0.29 -21.63
C HIS A 384 -3.46 -1.68 -21.41
N GLN A 385 -4.79 -1.79 -21.36
CA GLN A 385 -5.50 -3.05 -21.24
C GLN A 385 -5.22 -3.97 -22.44
N ASP A 386 -5.29 -3.46 -23.67
CA ASP A 386 -4.93 -4.21 -24.88
C ASP A 386 -3.45 -4.68 -24.85
N GLY A 387 -2.53 -3.82 -24.42
CA GLY A 387 -1.11 -4.18 -24.24
C GLY A 387 -0.92 -5.28 -23.19
N MET A 388 -1.60 -5.17 -22.04
CA MET A 388 -1.58 -6.16 -20.96
C MET A 388 -2.15 -7.52 -21.37
N LEU A 389 -3.26 -7.52 -22.12
CA LEU A 389 -3.89 -8.73 -22.67
C LEU A 389 -2.96 -9.45 -23.67
N LYS A 390 -2.21 -8.69 -24.47
CA LYS A 390 -1.22 -9.24 -25.40
C LYS A 390 0.02 -9.76 -24.68
N HIS A 391 0.54 -8.99 -23.72
CA HIS A 391 1.71 -9.34 -22.93
C HIS A 391 1.79 -8.52 -21.64
N LYS A 392 1.64 -9.17 -20.47
CA LYS A 392 1.58 -8.51 -19.15
C LYS A 392 2.81 -7.62 -18.84
N ASN A 393 4.01 -8.01 -19.28
CA ASN A 393 5.23 -7.24 -19.02
C ASN A 393 5.31 -5.89 -19.79
N THR A 394 4.31 -5.54 -20.61
CA THR A 394 4.26 -4.23 -21.28
C THR A 394 4.06 -3.08 -20.29
N TYR A 395 3.32 -3.32 -19.20
CA TYR A 395 3.07 -2.32 -18.15
C TYR A 395 3.28 -2.84 -16.72
N GLU A 396 3.13 -4.16 -16.48
CA GLU A 396 3.42 -4.77 -15.17
C GLU A 396 4.85 -5.30 -15.11
N ILE A 397 5.80 -4.41 -14.79
CA ILE A 397 7.21 -4.80 -14.51
C ILE A 397 7.31 -5.56 -13.18
N ILE A 398 6.43 -5.21 -12.23
CA ILE A 398 6.25 -5.89 -10.95
C ILE A 398 4.91 -6.60 -11.00
N SER A 399 4.90 -7.90 -10.70
CA SER A 399 3.66 -8.66 -10.62
C SER A 399 2.98 -8.42 -9.27
N PRO A 400 1.64 -8.27 -9.19
CA PRO A 400 0.92 -8.22 -7.92
C PRO A 400 1.27 -9.38 -6.97
N GLN A 401 1.48 -10.56 -7.53
CA GLN A 401 1.85 -11.77 -6.80
C GLN A 401 3.22 -11.65 -6.13
N ASP A 402 4.13 -10.80 -6.65
CA ASP A 402 5.45 -10.55 -6.03
C ASP A 402 5.32 -9.95 -4.64
N ILE A 403 4.25 -9.22 -4.38
CA ILE A 403 4.00 -8.56 -3.09
C ILE A 403 2.92 -9.23 -2.24
N GLY A 404 2.45 -10.41 -2.68
CA GLY A 404 1.38 -11.16 -2.03
C GLY A 404 -0.03 -10.67 -2.35
N LEU A 405 -0.19 -9.79 -3.34
CA LEU A 405 -1.50 -9.38 -3.80
C LEU A 405 -2.13 -10.51 -4.62
N ARG A 406 -3.03 -11.27 -3.99
CA ARG A 406 -3.91 -12.19 -4.71
C ARG A 406 -5.04 -11.38 -5.31
N ARG A 407 -5.05 -11.28 -6.65
CA ARG A 407 -6.22 -10.79 -7.35
C ARG A 407 -7.27 -11.91 -7.36
N GLU A 408 -8.54 -11.55 -7.20
CA GLU A 408 -9.65 -12.47 -7.48
C GLU A 408 -9.68 -12.85 -8.98
N ASN A 409 -9.10 -12.00 -9.83
CA ASN A 409 -9.09 -12.10 -11.30
C ASN A 409 -7.66 -11.92 -11.87
N GLU A 410 -7.19 -12.81 -12.74
CA GLU A 410 -5.79 -12.85 -13.23
C GLU A 410 -5.35 -11.63 -14.06
N SER A 411 -6.30 -10.85 -14.57
CA SER A 411 -6.08 -9.80 -15.57
C SER A 411 -5.83 -8.40 -14.98
N GLY A 412 -6.29 -8.10 -13.76
CA GLY A 412 -6.13 -6.76 -13.14
C GLY A 412 -6.84 -5.62 -13.86
N ILE A 413 -7.71 -5.95 -14.82
CA ILE A 413 -8.42 -4.99 -15.66
C ILE A 413 -9.51 -4.33 -14.82
N VAL A 414 -9.44 -3.00 -14.71
CA VAL A 414 -10.51 -2.19 -14.12
C VAL A 414 -11.30 -1.56 -15.25
N LEU A 415 -12.60 -1.85 -15.31
CA LEU A 415 -13.48 -1.24 -16.30
C LEU A 415 -13.90 0.17 -15.86
N GLY A 416 -13.61 1.14 -16.71
CA GLY A 416 -13.92 2.56 -16.52
C GLY A 416 -14.14 3.28 -17.84
N LYS A 417 -14.25 4.62 -17.79
CA LYS A 417 -14.63 5.43 -18.96
C LYS A 417 -13.68 5.23 -20.14
N LEU A 418 -12.41 4.94 -19.86
CA LEU A 418 -11.37 4.77 -20.87
C LEU A 418 -11.22 3.34 -21.40
N SER A 419 -11.94 2.37 -20.85
CA SER A 419 -11.80 0.98 -21.27
C SER A 419 -12.26 0.76 -22.71
N GLY A 420 -11.52 -0.08 -23.43
CA GLY A 420 -11.78 -0.42 -24.83
C GLY A 420 -12.61 -1.70 -25.00
N ARG A 421 -13.06 -1.97 -26.23
CA ARG A 421 -13.87 -3.15 -26.58
C ARG A 421 -13.23 -4.47 -26.15
N HIS A 422 -11.93 -4.64 -26.42
CA HIS A 422 -11.20 -5.85 -26.05
C HIS A 422 -11.16 -6.07 -24.53
N ALA A 423 -11.08 -5.01 -23.74
CA ALA A 423 -11.08 -5.12 -22.29
C ALA A 423 -12.46 -5.49 -21.73
N LEU A 424 -13.52 -4.93 -22.32
CA LEU A 424 -14.90 -5.33 -22.02
C LEU A 424 -15.14 -6.80 -22.43
N GLN A 425 -14.74 -7.20 -23.64
CA GLN A 425 -14.86 -8.57 -24.15
C GLN A 425 -14.13 -9.58 -23.27
N ALA A 426 -12.86 -9.32 -22.93
CA ALA A 426 -12.08 -10.16 -22.04
C ALA A 426 -12.75 -10.31 -20.67
N LYS A 427 -13.36 -9.23 -20.17
CA LYS A 427 -14.06 -9.24 -18.88
C LYS A 427 -15.37 -10.02 -18.93
N ILE A 428 -16.14 -9.90 -20.01
CA ILE A 428 -17.38 -10.65 -20.24
C ILE A 428 -17.09 -12.16 -20.38
N MET A 429 -16.02 -12.50 -21.10
CA MET A 429 -15.54 -13.88 -21.26
C MET A 429 -15.06 -14.46 -19.93
N GLU A 430 -14.34 -13.67 -19.12
CA GLU A 430 -13.95 -14.04 -17.75
C GLU A 430 -15.16 -14.30 -16.84
N LEU A 431 -16.24 -13.54 -17.03
CA LEU A 431 -17.51 -13.72 -16.31
C LEU A 431 -18.37 -14.89 -16.84
N GLY A 432 -17.86 -15.65 -17.82
CA GLY A 432 -18.49 -16.84 -18.37
C GLY A 432 -19.50 -16.59 -19.49
N TYR A 433 -19.50 -15.40 -20.10
CA TYR A 433 -20.38 -15.05 -21.21
C TYR A 433 -19.58 -15.00 -22.53
N GLU A 434 -20.07 -15.68 -23.57
CA GLU A 434 -19.51 -15.60 -24.92
C GLU A 434 -20.37 -14.66 -25.76
N ILE A 435 -19.97 -13.38 -25.84
CA ILE A 435 -20.67 -12.34 -26.61
C ILE A 435 -19.71 -11.78 -27.66
N GLU A 436 -20.12 -11.84 -28.93
CA GLU A 436 -19.29 -11.44 -30.07
C GLU A 436 -20.06 -10.59 -31.09
N GLY A 437 -19.33 -9.99 -32.03
CA GLY A 437 -19.93 -9.29 -33.16
C GLY A 437 -20.74 -8.05 -32.76
N LYS A 438 -22.00 -8.00 -33.19
CA LYS A 438 -22.87 -6.82 -33.04
C LYS A 438 -23.35 -6.60 -31.60
N GLU A 439 -23.58 -7.68 -30.86
CA GLU A 439 -24.02 -7.63 -29.45
C GLU A 439 -22.94 -7.02 -28.56
N LEU A 440 -21.68 -7.40 -28.78
CA LEU A 440 -20.54 -6.79 -28.09
C LEU A 440 -20.43 -5.27 -28.37
N GLU A 441 -20.79 -4.83 -29.58
CA GLU A 441 -20.77 -3.41 -29.96
C GLU A 441 -21.87 -2.62 -29.24
N ASP A 442 -23.09 -3.15 -29.21
CA ASP A 442 -24.23 -2.51 -28.54
C ASP A 442 -24.01 -2.46 -27.01
N LEU A 443 -23.51 -3.55 -26.43
CA LEU A 443 -23.10 -3.63 -25.04
C LEU A 443 -21.95 -2.65 -24.71
N PHE A 444 -20.99 -2.47 -25.63
CA PHE A 444 -19.89 -1.52 -25.44
C PHE A 444 -20.36 -0.07 -25.32
N TRP A 445 -21.33 0.36 -26.13
CA TRP A 445 -21.85 1.73 -26.04
C TRP A 445 -22.63 1.98 -24.75
N ARG A 446 -23.37 0.99 -24.25
CA ARG A 446 -24.05 1.09 -22.96
C ARG A 446 -23.10 1.06 -21.79
N PHE A 447 -22.09 0.20 -21.86
CA PHE A 447 -20.96 0.21 -20.94
C PHE A 447 -20.32 1.60 -20.89
N LYS A 448 -20.08 2.25 -22.04
CA LYS A 448 -19.58 3.63 -22.08
C LYS A 448 -20.51 4.61 -21.35
N SER A 449 -21.82 4.53 -21.56
CA SER A 449 -22.78 5.40 -20.86
C SER A 449 -22.75 5.20 -19.34
N VAL A 450 -22.68 3.95 -18.86
CA VAL A 450 -22.56 3.66 -17.42
C VAL A 450 -21.21 4.13 -16.88
N ALA A 451 -20.13 3.92 -17.62
CA ALA A 451 -18.79 4.36 -17.26
C ALA A 451 -18.61 5.90 -17.33
N GLU A 452 -19.49 6.62 -18.00
CA GLU A 452 -19.56 8.09 -17.92
C GLU A 452 -20.21 8.59 -16.63
N MET A 453 -21.18 7.82 -16.10
CA MET A 453 -21.90 8.17 -14.88
C MET A 453 -21.19 7.64 -13.61
N LYS A 454 -20.43 6.54 -13.73
CA LYS A 454 -19.70 5.90 -12.64
C LYS A 454 -18.19 5.94 -12.88
N LYS A 455 -17.43 6.29 -11.84
CA LYS A 455 -15.96 6.30 -11.89
C LYS A 455 -15.33 4.90 -12.06
N LYS A 456 -15.99 3.85 -11.58
CA LYS A 456 -15.59 2.45 -11.72
C LYS A 456 -16.83 1.61 -12.00
N VAL A 457 -16.75 0.74 -13.00
CA VAL A 457 -17.80 -0.23 -13.34
C VAL A 457 -17.42 -1.55 -12.68
N THR A 458 -18.28 -2.07 -11.80
CA THR A 458 -18.01 -3.34 -11.10
C THR A 458 -18.43 -4.54 -11.94
N ASP A 459 -18.02 -5.74 -11.54
CA ASP A 459 -18.40 -6.98 -12.22
C ASP A 459 -19.92 -7.14 -12.21
N GLU A 460 -20.60 -6.73 -11.14
CA GLU A 460 -22.07 -6.70 -11.07
C GLU A 460 -22.69 -5.70 -12.04
N ASP A 461 -22.05 -4.57 -12.29
CA ASP A 461 -22.52 -3.59 -13.29
C ASP A 461 -22.38 -4.14 -14.72
N VAL A 462 -21.31 -4.90 -15.00
CA VAL A 462 -21.12 -5.58 -16.29
C VAL A 462 -22.15 -6.69 -16.47
N ILE A 463 -22.34 -7.52 -15.44
CA ILE A 463 -23.38 -8.57 -15.43
C ILE A 463 -24.76 -7.94 -15.61
N ALA A 464 -25.02 -6.81 -14.95
CA ALA A 464 -26.26 -6.06 -15.15
C ALA A 464 -26.37 -5.63 -16.60
N LEU A 465 -25.38 -4.97 -17.20
CA LEU A 465 -25.39 -4.52 -18.59
C LEU A 465 -25.61 -5.66 -19.61
N VAL A 466 -24.96 -6.81 -19.39
CA VAL A 466 -25.17 -8.04 -20.17
C VAL A 466 -26.61 -8.54 -20.00
N SER A 467 -27.13 -8.52 -18.78
CA SER A 467 -28.53 -8.87 -18.49
C SER A 467 -29.50 -7.86 -19.08
N ASP A 468 -29.07 -6.61 -19.24
CA ASP A 468 -29.88 -5.46 -19.67
C ASP A 468 -29.95 -5.42 -21.21
N GLU A 469 -29.11 -6.16 -21.95
CA GLU A 469 -29.29 -6.51 -23.38
C GLU A 469 -30.46 -7.49 -23.57
N VAL A 470 -30.86 -8.14 -22.47
CA VAL A 470 -32.03 -9.04 -22.41
C VAL A 470 -33.20 -8.41 -21.64
N PHE A 471 -33.02 -7.38 -20.79
CA PHE A 471 -34.05 -6.90 -19.86
C PHE A 471 -34.06 -5.38 -19.63
N GLN A 472 -35.26 -4.78 -19.50
CA GLN A 472 -35.43 -3.48 -18.84
C GLN A 472 -36.10 -3.69 -17.47
N PRO A 473 -35.68 -3.01 -16.39
CA PRO A 473 -36.28 -3.24 -15.08
C PRO A 473 -37.69 -2.67 -15.01
N GLN A 474 -38.68 -3.55 -14.84
CA GLN A 474 -40.01 -3.15 -14.39
C GLN A 474 -39.92 -2.73 -12.92
N VAL A 475 -40.47 -1.56 -12.59
CA VAL A 475 -40.59 -1.08 -11.21
C VAL A 475 -41.85 -1.72 -10.61
N PHE A 476 -41.67 -2.63 -9.64
CA PHE A 476 -42.79 -3.32 -8.97
C PHE A 476 -43.34 -2.53 -7.79
N TRP A 477 -42.44 -1.91 -7.03
CA TRP A 477 -42.76 -1.09 -5.86
C TRP A 477 -42.05 0.25 -5.91
N ARG A 478 -42.78 1.33 -5.67
CA ARG A 478 -42.23 2.68 -5.52
C ARG A 478 -42.49 3.19 -4.11
N LEU A 479 -41.44 3.63 -3.42
CA LEU A 479 -41.57 4.23 -2.09
C LEU A 479 -42.36 5.54 -2.16
N GLY A 480 -43.45 5.62 -1.41
CA GLY A 480 -44.25 6.84 -1.25
C GLY A 480 -43.80 7.65 -0.06
N ASP A 481 -43.95 7.09 1.15
CA ASP A 481 -43.66 7.81 2.39
C ASP A 481 -43.22 6.84 3.51
N VAL A 482 -42.49 7.38 4.50
CA VAL A 482 -42.01 6.64 5.67
C VAL A 482 -42.10 7.53 6.90
N GLN A 483 -42.84 7.07 7.91
CA GLN A 483 -42.91 7.73 9.21
C GLN A 483 -42.41 6.78 10.30
N VAL A 484 -41.53 7.25 11.17
CA VAL A 484 -40.88 6.44 12.20
C VAL A 484 -40.93 7.12 13.55
N THR A 485 -41.25 6.35 14.58
CA THR A 485 -41.17 6.74 15.98
C THR A 485 -40.26 5.76 16.70
N CYS A 486 -39.14 6.23 17.26
CA CYS A 486 -38.16 5.38 17.94
C CYS A 486 -37.65 5.99 19.25
N GLY A 487 -37.12 5.14 20.13
CA GLY A 487 -36.55 5.51 21.43
C GLY A 487 -35.75 4.35 22.03
N SER A 488 -35.17 4.54 23.22
CA SER A 488 -34.27 3.56 23.87
C SER A 488 -34.97 2.31 24.42
N LEU A 489 -36.30 2.25 24.39
CA LEU A 489 -37.11 1.15 24.96
C LEU A 489 -37.28 -0.06 24.02
N GLY A 490 -36.63 -0.08 22.85
CA GLY A 490 -36.65 -1.23 21.93
C GLY A 490 -37.99 -1.47 21.21
N LEU A 491 -38.91 -0.49 21.23
CA LEU A 491 -40.24 -0.53 20.60
C LEU A 491 -40.33 0.49 19.46
N SER A 492 -39.42 0.42 18.49
CA SER A 492 -39.47 1.35 17.35
C SER A 492 -40.63 0.98 16.44
N THR A 493 -41.46 1.96 16.08
CA THR A 493 -42.62 1.77 15.20
C THR A 493 -42.39 2.50 13.89
N ALA A 494 -42.69 1.87 12.77
CA ALA A 494 -42.60 2.48 11.46
C ALA A 494 -43.87 2.23 10.64
N THR A 495 -44.36 3.29 10.01
CA THR A 495 -45.43 3.25 9.00
C THR A 495 -44.80 3.51 7.63
N VAL A 496 -44.98 2.59 6.69
CA VAL A 496 -44.44 2.70 5.33
C VAL A 496 -45.59 2.71 4.33
N LYS A 497 -45.49 3.61 3.34
CA LYS A 497 -46.38 3.70 2.19
C LYS A 497 -45.62 3.33 0.92
N LEU A 498 -46.12 2.35 0.17
CA LEU A 498 -45.61 1.95 -1.15
C LEU A 498 -46.70 2.11 -2.21
N PHE A 499 -46.29 2.38 -3.45
CA PHE A 499 -47.13 2.27 -4.63
C PHE A 499 -46.74 1.02 -5.41
N ASP A 500 -47.71 0.23 -5.85
CA ASP A 500 -47.45 -0.90 -6.74
C ASP A 500 -47.25 -0.46 -8.20
N ALA A 501 -47.10 -1.42 -9.11
CA ALA A 501 -46.90 -1.18 -10.53
C ALA A 501 -48.11 -0.52 -11.23
N ASP A 502 -49.32 -0.69 -10.68
CA ASP A 502 -50.57 -0.10 -11.19
C ASP A 502 -50.83 1.30 -10.57
N GLY A 503 -50.02 1.68 -9.59
CA GLY A 503 -50.07 2.96 -8.89
C GLY A 503 -51.02 2.97 -7.70
N GLU A 504 -51.53 1.82 -7.25
CA GLU A 504 -52.35 1.73 -6.04
C GLU A 504 -51.49 1.94 -4.78
N GLU A 505 -52.08 2.60 -3.79
CA GLU A 505 -51.39 2.91 -2.52
C GLU A 505 -51.57 1.78 -1.51
N HIS A 506 -50.47 1.32 -0.95
CA HIS A 506 -50.41 0.32 0.12
C HIS A 506 -49.71 0.90 1.35
N VAL A 507 -50.33 0.77 2.52
CA VAL A 507 -49.79 1.28 3.78
C VAL A 507 -49.77 0.17 4.82
N ALA A 508 -48.63 0.01 5.49
CA ALA A 508 -48.49 -0.92 6.61
C ALA A 508 -47.71 -0.28 7.76
N CYS A 509 -47.95 -0.76 8.97
CA CYS A 509 -47.26 -0.36 10.18
C CYS A 509 -46.71 -1.60 10.90
N SER A 510 -45.50 -1.50 11.43
CA SER A 510 -44.86 -2.59 12.17
C SER A 510 -43.96 -2.08 13.30
N VAL A 511 -43.66 -2.98 14.24
CA VAL A 511 -42.76 -2.75 15.37
C VAL A 511 -41.50 -3.59 15.20
N GLY A 512 -40.36 -2.97 15.46
CA GLY A 512 -39.05 -3.59 15.35
C GLY A 512 -38.13 -3.26 16.51
N THR A 513 -37.02 -4.00 16.58
CA THR A 513 -35.94 -3.79 17.57
C THR A 513 -35.23 -2.45 17.35
N GLY A 514 -35.30 -1.90 16.13
CA GLY A 514 -34.83 -0.57 15.77
C GLY A 514 -35.68 0.03 14.64
N PRO A 515 -35.45 1.31 14.29
CA PRO A 515 -36.27 2.03 13.30
C PRO A 515 -36.18 1.42 11.89
N VAL A 516 -35.00 0.94 11.49
CA VAL A 516 -34.81 0.25 10.19
C VAL A 516 -35.50 -1.11 10.17
N ASP A 517 -35.37 -1.90 11.23
CA ASP A 517 -36.05 -3.21 11.37
C ASP A 517 -37.58 -3.05 11.31
N ALA A 518 -38.13 -2.06 12.02
CA ALA A 518 -39.55 -1.76 11.99
C ALA A 518 -40.03 -1.39 10.57
N ALA A 519 -39.24 -0.57 9.86
CA ALA A 519 -39.57 -0.15 8.50
C ALA A 519 -39.47 -1.31 7.49
N TYR A 520 -38.49 -2.20 7.61
CA TYR A 520 -38.35 -3.38 6.74
C TYR A 520 -39.51 -4.35 6.94
N LYS A 521 -39.89 -4.62 8.20
CA LYS A 521 -41.07 -5.44 8.48
C LYS A 521 -42.35 -4.83 7.92
N ALA A 522 -42.50 -3.50 7.96
CA ALA A 522 -43.64 -2.82 7.34
C ALA A 522 -43.63 -2.99 5.80
N VAL A 523 -42.46 -2.89 5.16
CA VAL A 523 -42.30 -3.20 3.72
C VAL A 523 -42.66 -4.66 3.43
N ASP A 524 -42.22 -5.61 4.26
CA ASP A 524 -42.49 -7.04 4.08
C ASP A 524 -43.99 -7.36 4.20
N LEU A 525 -44.72 -6.66 5.07
CA LEU A 525 -46.19 -6.79 5.18
C LEU A 525 -46.93 -6.35 3.90
N ILE A 526 -46.36 -5.38 3.16
CA ILE A 526 -46.90 -4.89 1.89
C ILE A 526 -46.47 -5.82 0.75
N ALA A 527 -45.16 -6.01 0.58
CA ALA A 527 -44.58 -6.73 -0.55
C ALA A 527 -44.87 -8.24 -0.49
N LYS A 528 -45.01 -8.80 0.72
CA LYS A 528 -45.32 -10.21 0.99
C LYS A 528 -44.39 -11.20 0.28
N VAL A 529 -43.11 -10.85 0.16
CA VAL A 529 -42.08 -11.71 -0.42
C VAL A 529 -41.12 -12.21 0.67
N PRO A 530 -40.94 -13.53 0.84
CA PRO A 530 -40.07 -14.06 1.89
C PRO A 530 -38.59 -13.89 1.51
N VAL A 531 -37.91 -12.96 2.18
CA VAL A 531 -36.50 -12.66 1.95
C VAL A 531 -35.71 -12.64 3.26
N THR A 532 -34.41 -12.92 3.17
CA THR A 532 -33.46 -12.79 4.27
C THR A 532 -32.47 -11.67 3.97
N LEU A 533 -32.31 -10.73 4.90
CA LEU A 533 -31.29 -9.69 4.85
C LEU A 533 -29.91 -10.30 5.16
N LEU A 534 -28.98 -10.24 4.21
CA LEU A 534 -27.62 -10.78 4.37
C LEU A 534 -26.61 -9.71 4.81
N GLU A 535 -26.71 -8.52 4.22
CA GLU A 535 -25.77 -7.44 4.43
C GLU A 535 -26.52 -6.12 4.52
N TYR A 536 -26.13 -5.30 5.49
CA TYR A 536 -26.58 -3.93 5.65
C TYR A 536 -25.34 -3.06 5.92
N SER A 537 -25.10 -2.07 5.07
CA SER A 537 -23.98 -1.13 5.20
C SER A 537 -24.47 0.30 4.96
N MET A 538 -23.98 1.24 5.76
CA MET A 538 -24.34 2.66 5.68
C MET A 538 -23.10 3.53 5.77
N ASN A 539 -22.93 4.45 4.82
CA ASN A 539 -21.84 5.42 4.78
C ASN A 539 -22.39 6.85 4.69
N ALA A 540 -21.75 7.79 5.39
CA ALA A 540 -21.98 9.22 5.20
C ALA A 540 -21.23 9.71 3.94
N VAL A 541 -21.91 10.44 3.07
CA VAL A 541 -21.34 10.94 1.81
C VAL A 541 -20.73 12.33 1.96
N THR A 542 -21.26 13.13 2.89
CA THR A 542 -20.85 14.52 3.14
C THR A 542 -20.61 14.74 4.62
N GLU A 543 -19.79 15.74 4.95
CA GLU A 543 -19.51 16.13 6.34
C GLU A 543 -20.57 17.12 6.86
N GLY A 544 -20.76 17.16 8.18
CA GLY A 544 -21.70 18.08 8.85
C GLY A 544 -23.02 17.44 9.26
N ILE A 545 -23.87 18.22 9.96
CA ILE A 545 -25.16 17.75 10.50
C ILE A 545 -26.19 17.44 9.41
N ASP A 546 -25.99 17.96 8.20
CA ASP A 546 -26.86 17.76 7.03
C ASP A 546 -26.31 16.67 6.09
N ALA A 547 -25.51 15.74 6.63
CA ALA A 547 -24.86 14.69 5.86
C ALA A 547 -25.89 13.79 5.14
N ILE A 548 -25.66 13.54 3.85
CA ILE A 548 -26.45 12.54 3.12
C ILE A 548 -25.96 11.14 3.51
N ALA A 549 -26.86 10.31 4.01
CA ALA A 549 -26.61 8.90 4.24
C ALA A 549 -26.80 8.12 2.93
N THR A 550 -25.88 7.20 2.65
CA THR A 550 -26.03 6.17 1.61
C THR A 550 -26.07 4.81 2.26
N THR A 551 -27.11 4.04 1.91
CA THR A 551 -27.31 2.69 2.43
C THR A 551 -27.21 1.68 1.30
N ARG A 552 -26.48 0.58 1.52
CA ARG A 552 -26.43 -0.60 0.67
C ARG A 552 -27.02 -1.79 1.42
N VAL A 553 -27.86 -2.54 0.73
CA VAL A 553 -28.57 -3.70 1.27
C VAL A 553 -28.37 -4.88 0.33
N LEU A 554 -28.11 -6.06 0.88
CA LEU A 554 -28.08 -7.34 0.17
C LEU A 554 -29.13 -8.27 0.76
N ILE A 555 -30.06 -8.75 -0.06
CA ILE A 555 -31.10 -9.72 0.32
C ILE A 555 -30.91 -11.04 -0.41
N ARG A 556 -31.44 -12.11 0.16
CA ARG A 556 -31.51 -13.45 -0.44
C ARG A 556 -32.93 -13.96 -0.38
N GLU A 557 -33.37 -14.62 -1.44
CA GLU A 557 -34.67 -15.28 -1.46
C GLU A 557 -34.64 -16.58 -0.63
N ASN A 558 -35.71 -16.86 0.12
CA ASN A 558 -35.80 -18.09 0.92
C ASN A 558 -36.28 -19.31 0.13
N SER A 559 -36.60 -19.16 -1.16
CA SER A 559 -37.02 -20.25 -2.04
C SER A 559 -35.84 -20.72 -2.92
N THR A 560 -35.73 -22.04 -3.10
CA THR A 560 -34.71 -22.67 -3.97
C THR A 560 -35.17 -22.56 -5.41
N SER A 561 -34.47 -21.77 -6.22
CA SER A 561 -34.62 -21.78 -7.68
C SER A 561 -33.58 -22.72 -8.29
N THR A 562 -34.02 -23.62 -9.15
CA THR A 562 -33.17 -24.53 -9.93
C THR A 562 -32.41 -23.76 -11.01
N HIS A 563 -31.11 -24.02 -11.13
CA HIS A 563 -30.31 -23.53 -12.26
C HIS A 563 -30.86 -24.11 -13.57
N VAL A 564 -31.16 -23.24 -14.55
CA VAL A 564 -31.66 -23.63 -15.89
C VAL A 564 -30.62 -24.43 -16.70
N VAL A 565 -29.35 -24.48 -16.26
CA VAL A 565 -28.25 -25.11 -17.02
C VAL A 565 -27.56 -26.26 -16.28
N THR A 566 -27.55 -26.28 -14.95
CA THR A 566 -26.73 -27.24 -14.16
C THR A 566 -27.52 -28.13 -13.21
N ASP A 567 -28.83 -27.92 -13.06
CA ASP A 567 -29.69 -28.68 -12.13
C ASP A 567 -29.20 -28.66 -10.65
N GLU A 568 -28.40 -27.64 -10.29
CA GLU A 568 -27.95 -27.41 -8.91
C GLU A 568 -28.72 -26.25 -8.25
N ASN A 569 -28.99 -26.38 -6.95
CA ASN A 569 -29.69 -25.38 -6.15
C ASN A 569 -28.76 -24.19 -5.84
N ALA A 570 -28.99 -23.03 -6.45
CA ALA A 570 -28.26 -21.80 -6.12
C ALA A 570 -29.15 -20.76 -5.43
N ASN A 571 -28.71 -20.31 -4.26
CA ASN A 571 -29.36 -19.24 -3.50
C ASN A 571 -28.88 -17.88 -3.98
N ARG A 572 -29.61 -17.28 -4.92
CA ARG A 572 -29.26 -15.97 -5.52
C ARG A 572 -29.50 -14.82 -4.53
N SER A 573 -28.60 -13.85 -4.53
CA SER A 573 -28.71 -12.61 -3.75
C SER A 573 -28.96 -11.41 -4.66
N TYR A 574 -29.63 -10.39 -4.10
CA TYR A 574 -30.02 -9.17 -4.80
C TYR A 574 -29.61 -7.96 -3.98
N SER A 575 -29.00 -6.97 -4.62
CA SER A 575 -28.51 -5.77 -3.93
C SER A 575 -29.34 -4.53 -4.28
N GLY A 576 -29.49 -3.64 -3.31
CA GLY A 576 -30.14 -2.36 -3.49
C GLY A 576 -29.38 -1.24 -2.79
N THR A 577 -29.52 -0.03 -3.31
CA THR A 577 -28.85 1.18 -2.80
C THR A 577 -29.85 2.30 -2.64
N GLY A 578 -29.73 3.05 -1.55
CA GLY A 578 -30.56 4.21 -1.25
C GLY A 578 -29.70 5.37 -0.78
N ALA A 579 -30.20 6.58 -1.01
CA ALA A 579 -29.60 7.81 -0.51
C ALA A 579 -30.70 8.74 0.01
N ALA A 580 -30.51 9.28 1.20
CA ALA A 580 -31.38 10.30 1.81
C ALA A 580 -30.65 11.01 2.97
N MET A 581 -31.14 12.19 3.37
CA MET A 581 -30.66 12.85 4.60
C MET A 581 -31.04 12.03 5.84
N ASP A 582 -32.20 11.36 5.81
CA ASP A 582 -32.63 10.46 6.88
C ASP A 582 -32.15 9.03 6.62
N ILE A 583 -31.50 8.44 7.63
CA ILE A 583 -30.91 7.09 7.57
C ILE A 583 -31.97 6.02 7.31
N VAL A 584 -33.16 6.14 7.91
CA VAL A 584 -34.22 5.15 7.76
C VAL A 584 -34.81 5.23 6.36
N ILE A 585 -35.03 6.43 5.83
CA ILE A 585 -35.51 6.62 4.45
C ILE A 585 -34.49 6.04 3.45
N SER A 586 -33.20 6.34 3.63
CA SER A 586 -32.12 5.78 2.81
C SER A 586 -32.16 4.24 2.83
N SER A 587 -32.36 3.67 4.01
CA SER A 587 -32.42 2.22 4.22
C SER A 587 -33.62 1.57 3.55
N VAL A 588 -34.81 2.18 3.64
CA VAL A 588 -36.03 1.67 2.99
C VAL A 588 -35.91 1.74 1.47
N ARG A 589 -35.33 2.82 0.93
CA ARG A 589 -35.06 2.93 -0.52
C ARG A 589 -34.13 1.83 -1.02
N ALA A 590 -33.05 1.56 -0.27
CA ALA A 590 -32.13 0.48 -0.60
C ALA A 590 -32.82 -0.88 -0.61
N TYR A 591 -33.67 -1.15 0.39
CA TYR A 591 -34.38 -2.42 0.51
C TYR A 591 -35.43 -2.63 -0.59
N VAL A 592 -36.27 -1.62 -0.86
CA VAL A 592 -37.25 -1.66 -1.98
C VAL A 592 -36.54 -1.83 -3.32
N GLY A 593 -35.38 -1.18 -3.51
CA GLY A 593 -34.56 -1.36 -4.70
C GLY A 593 -34.06 -2.80 -4.88
N ALA A 594 -33.68 -3.47 -3.80
CA ALA A 594 -33.27 -4.88 -3.82
C ALA A 594 -34.47 -5.80 -4.16
N LEU A 595 -35.63 -5.55 -3.57
CA LEU A 595 -36.88 -6.29 -3.83
C LEU A 595 -37.32 -6.17 -5.30
N ASN A 596 -37.27 -4.98 -5.88
CA ASN A 596 -37.63 -4.76 -7.28
C ASN A 596 -36.76 -5.57 -8.25
N LYS A 597 -35.45 -5.66 -7.98
CA LYS A 597 -34.54 -6.47 -8.80
C LYS A 597 -34.85 -7.96 -8.70
N MET A 598 -35.17 -8.44 -7.50
CA MET A 598 -35.59 -9.82 -7.27
C MET A 598 -36.92 -10.15 -7.98
N LEU A 599 -37.94 -9.32 -7.79
CA LEU A 599 -39.26 -9.50 -8.43
C LEU A 599 -39.18 -9.42 -9.96
N GLY A 600 -38.33 -8.52 -10.48
CA GLY A 600 -38.00 -8.46 -11.89
C GLY A 600 -37.44 -9.78 -12.41
N PHE A 601 -36.51 -10.39 -11.68
CA PHE A 601 -35.95 -11.68 -12.02
C PHE A 601 -36.98 -12.82 -11.97
N GLN A 602 -37.82 -12.90 -10.93
CA GLN A 602 -38.84 -13.96 -10.81
C GLN A 602 -39.89 -13.93 -11.93
N LYS A 603 -40.34 -12.73 -12.32
CA LYS A 603 -41.28 -12.56 -13.44
C LYS A 603 -40.67 -13.01 -14.77
N LEU A 604 -39.34 -12.98 -14.89
CA LEU A 604 -38.63 -13.45 -16.07
C LEU A 604 -38.54 -14.97 -16.10
N VAL A 605 -38.11 -15.60 -15.01
CA VAL A 605 -38.07 -17.07 -14.91
C VAL A 605 -39.44 -17.70 -15.20
N SER A 606 -40.52 -17.11 -14.67
CA SER A 606 -41.89 -17.58 -14.95
C SER A 606 -42.35 -17.36 -16.41
N ARG A 607 -41.79 -16.38 -17.14
CA ARG A 607 -42.04 -16.19 -18.57
C ARG A 607 -41.28 -17.20 -19.42
N PHE A 608 -40.02 -17.51 -19.09
CA PHE A 608 -39.24 -18.53 -19.80
C PHE A 608 -39.90 -19.92 -19.68
N ASN A 609 -40.30 -20.33 -18.47
CA ASN A 609 -40.95 -21.63 -18.26
C ASN A 609 -42.29 -21.78 -18.99
N LYS A 610 -43.07 -20.69 -19.14
CA LYS A 610 -44.33 -20.71 -19.92
C LYS A 610 -44.13 -20.86 -21.43
N THR A 611 -42.96 -20.47 -21.95
CA THR A 611 -42.69 -20.52 -23.40
C THR A 611 -42.31 -21.95 -23.84
N GLU A 612 -41.74 -22.74 -22.93
CA GLU A 612 -41.47 -24.18 -23.13
C GLU A 612 -42.74 -25.05 -23.04
N GLU A 613 -43.69 -24.76 -22.14
CA GLU A 613 -44.97 -25.50 -22.10
C GLU A 613 -45.87 -25.20 -23.32
N SER A 614 -45.74 -24.02 -23.93
CA SER A 614 -46.51 -23.63 -25.12
C SER A 614 -46.00 -24.28 -26.42
N SER A 615 -44.84 -24.93 -26.39
CA SER A 615 -44.23 -25.62 -27.53
C SER A 615 -44.39 -27.15 -27.47
N VAL A 616 -45.19 -27.65 -26.52
CA VAL A 616 -45.64 -29.04 -26.43
C VAL A 616 -47.17 -29.09 -26.34
N VAL A 617 -47.85 -28.57 -27.38
CA VAL A 617 -49.22 -28.99 -27.79
C VAL A 617 -49.29 -28.98 -29.31
#